data_AF-A0A2V7UTP1-F1
#
_entry.id   AF-A0A2V7UTP1-F1
#
_cell.length_a   1.000
_cell.length_b   1.000
_cell.length_c   1.000
_cell.angle_alpha   90.00
_cell.angle_beta   90.00
_cell.angle_gamma   90.00
#
_symmetry.space_group_name_H-M   'P 1'
#
loop_
_entity.id
_entity.type
_entity.pdbx_description
1 polymer ?
#
loop_
_entity_poly.entity_id
_entity_poly.type
_entity_poly.pdbx_seq_one_letter_code
_entity_poly.pdbx_strand_id
1 'polypeptide(L)'
;MTFPIRSVSAAGLSLMLLLLMVPSGCAGQGDIQPGVGAAGIRLGDGRNAVEKVLGRPESTNTSAVHGSRNVETTYLLYPSKGLDVLLEGDKVRSVFLYSEGVDEHKKYPGSGPAGITLGSTRKDIATALGEPSARGLGAEAELWYRYDAGLEVTFQSDGTIHHLVVTRPH
;
A
#
# COMPACT_ATOMS: atom_id res chain seq x y z
N MET A 1 41.49 17.51 -71.08
CA MET A 1 42.31 16.28 -71.11
C MET A 1 42.47 15.78 -69.68
N THR A 2 42.07 14.52 -69.45
CA THR A 2 42.60 13.57 -68.45
C THR A 2 42.35 13.80 -66.95
N PHE A 3 41.42 13.00 -66.40
CA PHE A 3 41.34 12.48 -65.01
C PHE A 3 42.58 11.62 -64.63
N PRO A 4 42.64 10.87 -63.50
CA PRO A 4 42.36 11.09 -62.06
C PRO A 4 43.46 10.46 -61.15
N ILE A 5 43.54 10.71 -59.81
CA ILE A 5 44.12 9.70 -58.85
C ILE A 5 43.51 9.83 -57.42
N ARG A 6 42.87 8.72 -56.98
CA ARG A 6 42.76 8.02 -55.66
C ARG A 6 42.47 8.82 -54.37
N SER A 7 41.35 8.57 -53.67
CA SER A 7 41.03 7.42 -52.77
C SER A 7 41.98 7.29 -51.57
N VAL A 8 41.46 7.57 -50.36
CA VAL A 8 41.58 6.70 -49.17
C VAL A 8 40.31 6.85 -48.32
N SER A 9 39.62 5.72 -48.10
CA SER A 9 38.57 5.57 -47.09
C SER A 9 39.17 5.51 -45.70
N ALA A 10 38.64 6.28 -44.74
CA ALA A 10 38.81 6.02 -43.32
C ALA A 10 37.47 5.54 -42.76
N ALA A 11 37.42 4.24 -42.49
CA ALA A 11 36.35 3.58 -41.77
C ALA A 11 36.31 4.13 -40.33
N GLY A 12 35.34 4.99 -40.04
CA GLY A 12 35.01 5.44 -38.69
C GLY A 12 33.95 4.54 -38.10
N LEU A 13 34.40 3.52 -37.36
CA LEU A 13 33.62 2.69 -36.45
C LEU A 13 32.70 3.60 -35.60
N SER A 14 31.40 3.63 -35.88
CA SER A 14 30.44 4.26 -34.98
C SER A 14 29.72 3.17 -34.20
N LEU A 15 30.05 3.21 -32.91
CA LEU A 15 29.65 2.35 -31.81
C LEU A 15 28.13 2.07 -31.86
N MET A 16 27.79 0.84 -32.23
CA MET A 16 26.46 0.29 -32.07
C MET A 16 26.18 0.21 -30.56
N LEU A 17 25.49 1.23 -30.03
CA LEU A 17 25.01 1.26 -28.66
C LEU A 17 23.95 0.17 -28.52
N LEU A 18 24.41 -1.04 -28.18
CA LEU A 18 23.54 -2.14 -27.79
C LEU A 18 22.84 -1.71 -26.51
N LEU A 19 21.60 -1.21 -26.65
CA LEU A 19 20.69 -1.04 -25.54
C LEU A 19 20.53 -2.44 -24.93
N LEU A 20 21.27 -2.69 -23.85
CA LEU A 20 20.95 -3.75 -22.91
C LEU A 20 19.59 -3.39 -22.34
N MET A 21 18.54 -3.90 -22.98
CA MET A 21 17.28 -4.15 -22.31
C MET A 21 17.59 -5.15 -21.21
N VAL A 22 18.01 -4.62 -20.07
CA VAL A 22 17.98 -5.34 -18.81
C VAL A 22 16.54 -5.81 -18.69
N PRO A 23 16.28 -7.13 -18.56
CA PRO A 23 14.94 -7.59 -18.31
C PRO A 23 14.52 -6.87 -17.03
N SER A 24 13.49 -6.04 -17.12
CA SER A 24 12.72 -5.62 -15.95
C SER A 24 12.26 -6.93 -15.34
N GLY A 25 13.02 -7.42 -14.37
CA GLY A 25 12.73 -8.65 -13.68
C GLY A 25 11.28 -8.56 -13.25
N CYS A 26 10.53 -9.62 -13.55
CA CYS A 26 9.23 -9.84 -12.97
C CYS A 26 9.39 -9.79 -11.45
N ALA A 27 9.25 -8.60 -10.86
CA ALA A 27 8.96 -8.47 -9.46
C ALA A 27 7.64 -9.19 -9.27
N GLY A 28 7.62 -10.11 -8.31
CA GLY A 28 6.48 -10.92 -7.99
C GLY A 28 5.20 -10.09 -7.95
N GLN A 29 4.20 -10.69 -8.57
CA GLN A 29 2.78 -10.40 -8.42
C GLN A 29 2.47 -10.28 -6.91
N GLY A 30 2.26 -9.07 -6.41
CA GLY A 30 1.52 -8.85 -5.17
C GLY A 30 2.25 -8.89 -3.82
N ASP A 31 3.54 -8.60 -3.71
CA ASP A 31 4.17 -8.51 -2.38
C ASP A 31 3.66 -7.30 -1.58
N ILE A 32 3.09 -7.54 -0.40
CA ILE A 32 2.93 -6.50 0.64
C ILE A 32 4.34 -6.12 1.08
N GLN A 33 4.81 -4.93 0.70
CA GLN A 33 6.15 -4.48 1.08
C GLN A 33 6.17 -4.10 2.58
N PRO A 34 6.95 -4.81 3.42
CA PRO A 34 7.09 -4.47 4.83
C PRO A 34 7.48 -3.01 5.05
N GLY A 35 6.77 -2.31 5.93
CA GLY A 35 7.06 -0.91 6.26
C GLY A 35 6.49 0.12 5.27
N VAL A 36 5.97 -0.32 4.12
CA VAL A 36 5.21 0.54 3.22
C VAL A 36 3.78 0.62 3.74
N GLY A 37 3.33 1.82 4.12
CA GLY A 37 1.96 2.06 4.52
C GLY A 37 1.04 2.22 3.30
N ALA A 38 0.08 3.14 3.38
CA ALA A 38 -0.81 3.48 2.28
C ALA A 38 -0.90 5.01 2.12
N ALA A 39 -1.41 5.47 0.98
CA ALA A 39 -1.58 6.90 0.70
C ALA A 39 -0.31 7.76 0.83
N GLY A 40 0.88 7.17 0.59
CA GLY A 40 2.17 7.85 0.73
C GLY A 40 2.70 7.95 2.17
N ILE A 41 1.99 7.38 3.15
CA ILE A 41 2.44 7.28 4.55
C ILE A 41 3.30 6.03 4.73
N ARG A 42 4.36 6.12 5.54
CA ARG A 42 5.15 4.94 5.94
C ARG A 42 4.86 4.55 7.38
N LEU A 43 4.93 3.25 7.65
CA LEU A 43 4.86 2.77 9.02
C LEU A 43 6.09 3.25 9.79
N GLY A 44 5.89 3.76 11.00
CA GLY A 44 6.94 4.39 11.81
C GLY A 44 7.21 5.87 11.52
N ASP A 45 6.54 6.48 10.53
CA ASP A 45 6.54 7.93 10.37
C ASP A 45 5.96 8.62 11.61
N GLY A 46 6.36 9.87 11.87
CA GLY A 46 5.75 10.69 12.92
C GLY A 46 4.57 11.51 12.40
N ARG A 47 3.79 12.09 13.32
CA ARG A 47 2.61 12.91 12.97
C ARG A 47 2.91 13.98 11.93
N ASN A 48 4.02 14.70 12.08
CA ASN A 48 4.41 15.77 11.17
C ASN A 48 4.61 15.28 9.73
N ALA A 49 5.12 14.05 9.53
CA ALA A 49 5.29 13.48 8.21
C ALA A 49 3.92 13.10 7.60
N VAL A 50 3.00 12.56 8.40
CA VAL A 50 1.63 12.28 7.98
C VAL A 50 0.92 13.56 7.56
N GLU A 51 0.96 14.61 8.39
CA GLU A 51 0.28 15.87 8.09
C GLU A 51 0.90 16.62 6.90
N LYS A 52 2.19 16.40 6.60
CA LYS A 52 2.81 16.92 5.37
C LYS A 52 2.25 16.26 4.11
N VAL A 53 1.89 14.98 4.18
CA VAL A 53 1.36 14.21 3.05
C VAL A 53 -0.15 14.42 2.90
N LEU A 54 -0.89 14.36 4.00
CA LEU A 54 -2.36 14.38 3.98
C LEU A 54 -2.98 15.73 4.32
N GLY A 55 -2.23 16.64 4.94
CA GLY A 55 -2.77 17.80 5.63
C GLY A 55 -3.19 17.46 7.07
N ARG A 56 -3.76 18.45 7.76
CA ARG A 56 -4.26 18.27 9.12
C ARG A 56 -5.46 17.31 9.13
N PRO A 57 -5.57 16.42 10.12
CA PRO A 57 -6.75 15.58 10.26
C PRO A 57 -7.98 16.41 10.59
N GLU A 58 -9.13 15.96 10.12
CA GLU A 58 -10.42 16.57 10.41
C GLU A 58 -10.77 16.45 11.90
N SER A 59 -10.39 15.34 12.53
CA SER A 59 -10.54 15.13 13.96
C SER A 59 -9.49 14.15 14.50
N THR A 60 -9.36 14.08 15.82
CA THR A 60 -8.40 13.19 16.48
C THR A 60 -9.06 12.53 17.67
N ASN A 61 -8.85 11.23 17.83
CA ASN A 61 -9.31 10.48 19.00
C ASN A 61 -8.11 9.88 19.73
N THR A 62 -7.84 10.34 20.94
CA THR A 62 -6.78 9.81 21.79
C THR A 62 -7.41 8.93 22.85
N SER A 63 -7.12 7.64 22.81
CA SER A 63 -7.47 6.73 23.90
C SER A 63 -6.33 6.74 24.90
N ALA A 64 -6.65 7.08 26.16
CA ALA A 64 -5.70 6.98 27.25
C ALA A 64 -5.15 5.55 27.30
N VAL A 65 -3.83 5.43 27.31
CA VAL A 65 -3.02 4.25 27.69
C VAL A 65 -3.84 2.95 27.94
N HIS A 66 -4.09 2.14 26.91
CA HIS A 66 -4.68 0.80 27.05
C HIS A 66 -3.82 -0.24 26.32
N GLY A 67 -3.40 -1.27 27.05
CA GLY A 67 -2.57 -2.36 26.55
C GLY A 67 -1.37 -2.68 27.46
N SER A 68 -0.75 -3.84 27.24
CA SER A 68 0.32 -4.40 28.09
C SER A 68 1.60 -3.56 28.17
N ARG A 69 1.74 -2.53 27.34
CA ARG A 69 2.94 -1.68 27.26
C ARG A 69 2.75 -0.25 27.75
N ASN A 70 1.56 0.13 28.21
CA ASN A 70 1.24 1.49 28.65
C ASN A 70 1.65 2.59 27.65
N VAL A 71 1.36 2.40 26.36
CA VAL A 71 1.64 3.40 25.32
C VAL A 71 0.34 4.09 24.91
N GLU A 72 0.37 5.43 24.80
CA GLU A 72 -0.75 6.21 24.29
C GLU A 72 -1.00 5.90 22.82
N THR A 73 -2.29 5.80 22.44
CA THR A 73 -2.70 5.61 21.06
C THR A 73 -3.56 6.77 20.59
N THR A 74 -3.22 7.32 19.43
CA THR A 74 -3.96 8.44 18.83
C THR A 74 -4.38 8.08 17.42
N TYR A 75 -5.67 8.15 17.15
CA TYR A 75 -6.21 8.14 15.80
C TYR A 75 -6.20 9.55 15.22
N LEU A 76 -5.60 9.71 14.05
CA LEU A 76 -5.74 10.87 13.18
C LEU A 76 -6.80 10.52 12.14
N LEU A 77 -7.94 11.20 12.20
CA LEU A 77 -9.12 10.82 11.42
C LEU A 77 -9.18 11.64 10.13
N TYR A 78 -9.27 10.96 8.98
CA TYR A 78 -9.39 11.59 7.65
C TYR A 78 -10.61 11.09 6.86
N PRO A 79 -11.84 11.27 7.38
CA PRO A 79 -13.06 10.77 6.74
C PRO A 79 -13.25 11.28 5.31
N SER A 80 -12.86 12.52 5.01
CA SER A 80 -12.99 13.05 3.63
C SER A 80 -12.02 12.42 2.64
N LYS A 81 -10.98 11.72 3.12
CA LYS A 81 -9.98 11.00 2.33
C LYS A 81 -10.17 9.49 2.35
N GLY A 82 -11.11 9.00 3.16
CA GLY A 82 -11.41 7.57 3.28
C GLY A 82 -10.36 6.76 4.02
N LEU A 83 -9.61 7.38 4.93
CA LEU A 83 -8.59 6.67 5.69
C LEU A 83 -8.44 7.22 7.10
N ASP A 84 -7.90 6.40 7.99
CA ASP A 84 -7.43 6.82 9.31
C ASP A 84 -5.99 6.37 9.55
N VAL A 85 -5.30 7.07 10.44
CA VAL A 85 -3.93 6.74 10.84
C VAL A 85 -3.89 6.54 12.34
N LEU A 86 -3.50 5.34 12.78
CA LEU A 86 -3.24 5.05 14.19
C LEU A 86 -1.78 5.29 14.51
N LEU A 87 -1.55 6.19 15.46
CA LEU A 87 -0.26 6.39 16.10
C LEU A 87 -0.20 5.60 17.41
N GLU A 88 0.94 4.95 17.65
CA GLU A 88 1.34 4.42 18.95
C GLU A 88 2.52 5.27 19.43
N GLY A 89 2.32 6.06 20.49
CA GLY A 89 3.16 7.22 20.77
C GLY A 89 3.11 8.23 19.61
N ASP A 90 4.27 8.67 19.13
CA ASP A 90 4.39 9.55 17.95
C ASP A 90 4.82 8.78 16.68
N LYS A 91 4.37 7.53 16.54
CA LYS A 91 4.77 6.66 15.41
C LYS A 91 3.57 6.00 14.78
N VAL A 92 3.47 6.09 13.45
CA VAL A 92 2.46 5.38 12.66
C VAL A 92 2.58 3.89 12.92
N ARG A 93 1.56 3.33 13.53
CA ARG A 93 1.41 1.91 13.80
C ARG A 93 0.61 1.22 12.70
N SER A 94 -0.49 1.85 12.28
CA SER A 94 -1.39 1.31 11.27
C SER A 94 -2.03 2.40 10.42
N VAL A 95 -2.39 2.06 9.19
CA VAL A 95 -3.20 2.88 8.28
C VAL A 95 -4.45 2.08 7.90
N PHE A 96 -5.62 2.67 8.09
CA PHE A 96 -6.92 2.08 7.80
C PHE A 96 -7.47 2.73 6.53
N LEU A 97 -7.96 1.93 5.59
CA LEU A 97 -8.58 2.38 4.34
C LEU A 97 -10.03 1.91 4.30
N TYR A 98 -10.95 2.81 3.99
CA TYR A 98 -12.38 2.58 4.17
C TYR A 98 -13.16 2.59 2.87
N SER A 99 -14.11 1.66 2.75
CA SER A 99 -15.20 1.73 1.77
C SER A 99 -16.16 2.88 2.08
N GLU A 100 -16.92 3.31 1.07
CA GLU A 100 -17.89 4.40 1.23
C GLU A 100 -18.90 4.10 2.35
N GLY A 101 -19.12 5.08 3.23
CA GLY A 101 -20.11 5.02 4.29
C GLY A 101 -19.70 4.21 5.52
N VAL A 102 -18.56 3.51 5.48
CA VAL A 102 -18.01 2.82 6.65
C VAL A 102 -17.46 3.87 7.62
N ASP A 103 -17.94 3.86 8.86
CA ASP A 103 -17.52 4.81 9.91
C ASP A 103 -17.55 6.28 9.43
N GLU A 104 -18.56 6.65 8.64
CA GLU A 104 -18.73 8.00 8.06
C GLU A 104 -17.60 8.45 7.10
N HIS A 105 -16.81 7.51 6.58
CA HIS A 105 -15.75 7.78 5.62
C HIS A 105 -16.27 7.83 4.19
N LYS A 106 -15.65 8.68 3.36
CA LYS A 106 -15.68 8.51 1.90
C LYS A 106 -14.89 7.26 1.52
N LYS A 107 -15.13 6.72 0.33
CA LYS A 107 -14.30 5.66 -0.21
C LYS A 107 -12.86 6.14 -0.42
N TYR A 108 -11.88 5.38 0.07
CA TYR A 108 -10.48 5.59 -0.30
C TYR A 108 -10.31 5.40 -1.83
N PRO A 109 -9.80 6.40 -2.57
CA PRO A 109 -9.75 6.32 -4.03
C PRO A 109 -8.56 5.52 -4.57
N GLY A 110 -7.57 5.22 -3.72
CA GLY A 110 -6.35 4.52 -4.12
C GLY A 110 -6.44 3.00 -3.99
N SER A 111 -5.32 2.35 -4.27
CA SER A 111 -5.11 0.93 -4.00
C SER A 111 -4.31 0.74 -2.72
N GLY A 112 -4.58 -0.35 -2.00
CA GLY A 112 -3.70 -0.88 -0.98
C GLY A 112 -2.52 -1.65 -1.57
N PRO A 113 -1.78 -2.39 -0.72
CA PRO A 113 -0.71 -3.28 -1.16
C PRO A 113 -1.17 -4.25 -2.25
N ALA A 114 -0.24 -4.65 -3.12
CA ALA A 114 -0.50 -5.54 -4.26
C ALA A 114 -1.56 -5.06 -5.27
N GLY A 115 -1.94 -3.78 -5.22
CA GLY A 115 -3.00 -3.25 -6.08
C GLY A 115 -4.41 -3.62 -5.63
N ILE A 116 -4.57 -4.23 -4.44
CA ILE A 116 -5.88 -4.55 -3.87
C ILE A 116 -6.67 -3.27 -3.69
N THR A 117 -7.92 -3.26 -4.15
CA THR A 117 -8.82 -2.12 -4.01
C THR A 117 -9.97 -2.49 -3.10
N LEU A 118 -10.69 -1.50 -2.61
CA LEU A 118 -11.89 -1.74 -1.80
C LEU A 118 -13.03 -2.45 -2.56
N GLY A 119 -12.95 -2.50 -3.90
CA GLY A 119 -13.86 -3.31 -4.72
C GLY A 119 -13.40 -4.76 -4.93
N SER A 120 -12.23 -5.15 -4.43
CA SER A 120 -11.70 -6.50 -4.57
C SER A 120 -12.52 -7.51 -3.77
N THR A 121 -12.68 -8.70 -4.32
CA THR A 121 -13.35 -9.83 -3.68
C THR A 121 -12.33 -10.73 -2.96
N ARG A 122 -12.81 -11.66 -2.12
CA ARG A 122 -11.96 -12.73 -1.53
C ARG A 122 -11.12 -13.46 -2.58
N LYS A 123 -11.71 -13.76 -3.75
CA LYS A 123 -11.02 -14.44 -4.86
C LYS A 123 -9.90 -13.58 -5.43
N ASP A 124 -10.14 -12.28 -5.62
CA ASP A 124 -9.12 -11.37 -6.14
C ASP A 124 -7.94 -11.27 -5.18
N ILE A 125 -8.23 -11.18 -3.87
CA ILE A 125 -7.21 -11.11 -2.82
C ILE A 125 -6.40 -12.41 -2.79
N ALA A 126 -7.06 -13.57 -2.77
CA ALA A 126 -6.36 -14.87 -2.79
C ALA A 126 -5.51 -15.05 -4.05
N THR A 127 -5.97 -14.53 -5.20
CA THR A 127 -5.20 -14.56 -6.46
C THR A 127 -3.96 -13.67 -6.40
N ALA A 128 -4.05 -12.51 -5.76
CA ALA A 128 -2.97 -11.54 -5.68
C ALA A 128 -1.95 -11.83 -4.58
N LEU A 129 -2.40 -12.33 -3.42
CA LEU A 129 -1.61 -12.46 -2.20
C LEU A 129 -1.41 -13.92 -1.75
N GLY A 130 -2.13 -14.86 -2.35
CA GLY A 130 -2.22 -16.23 -1.84
C GLY A 130 -3.13 -16.36 -0.61
N GLU A 131 -3.01 -17.49 0.06
CA GLU A 131 -3.81 -17.80 1.25
C GLU A 131 -3.41 -16.90 2.45
N PRO A 132 -4.38 -16.46 3.26
CA PRO A 132 -4.08 -15.66 4.45
C PRO A 132 -3.46 -16.53 5.56
N SER A 133 -2.55 -15.93 6.34
CA SER A 133 -1.95 -16.54 7.53
C SER A 133 -2.98 -16.85 8.62
N ALA A 134 -4.02 -16.02 8.73
CA ALA A 134 -5.13 -16.25 9.63
C ALA A 134 -6.44 -15.71 9.04
N ARG A 135 -7.56 -16.28 9.49
CA ARG A 135 -8.90 -15.84 9.09
C ARG A 135 -9.86 -15.93 10.26
N GLY A 136 -10.82 -15.01 10.32
CA GLY A 136 -11.92 -15.05 11.27
C GLY A 136 -13.22 -15.41 10.56
N LEU A 137 -14.01 -16.28 11.18
CA LEU A 137 -15.34 -16.65 10.68
C LEU A 137 -16.39 -15.78 11.38
N GLY A 138 -17.25 -15.15 10.59
CA GLY A 138 -18.55 -14.65 11.04
C GLY A 138 -19.61 -15.75 10.98
N ALA A 139 -20.87 -15.39 11.23
CA ALA A 139 -21.98 -16.35 11.26
C ALA A 139 -22.17 -17.13 9.94
N GLU A 140 -21.93 -16.49 8.80
CA GLU A 140 -22.26 -17.03 7.47
C GLU A 140 -21.09 -17.03 6.47
N ALA A 141 -19.97 -16.35 6.80
CA ALA A 141 -18.82 -16.21 5.92
C ALA A 141 -17.56 -15.77 6.68
N GLU A 142 -16.40 -15.87 6.04
CA GLU A 142 -15.15 -15.30 6.53
C GLU A 142 -15.28 -13.78 6.69
N LEU A 143 -15.16 -13.30 7.93
CA LEU A 143 -15.31 -11.89 8.29
C LEU A 143 -14.03 -11.10 7.98
N TRP A 144 -12.87 -11.71 8.17
CA TRP A 144 -11.59 -11.05 7.93
C TRP A 144 -10.48 -12.05 7.54
N TYR A 145 -9.50 -11.55 6.79
CA TYR A 145 -8.23 -12.17 6.48
C TYR A 145 -7.10 -11.38 7.09
N ARG A 146 -6.06 -12.07 7.56
CA ARG A 146 -4.80 -11.47 8.00
C ARG A 146 -3.62 -12.17 7.36
N TYR A 147 -2.66 -11.37 6.92
CA TYR A 147 -1.40 -11.78 6.33
C TYR A 147 -0.26 -11.32 7.25
N ASP A 148 0.68 -12.20 7.56
CA ASP A 148 1.81 -11.88 8.46
C ASP A 148 2.70 -10.75 7.93
N ALA A 149 2.65 -10.49 6.62
CA ALA A 149 3.29 -9.34 5.99
C ALA A 149 2.72 -7.96 6.42
N GLY A 150 1.69 -7.93 7.28
CA GLY A 150 1.15 -6.71 7.85
C GLY A 150 -0.06 -6.15 7.09
N LEU A 151 -0.92 -7.05 6.58
CA LEU A 151 -2.19 -6.69 5.96
C LEU A 151 -3.34 -7.42 6.64
N GLU A 152 -4.37 -6.67 7.01
CA GLU A 152 -5.66 -7.21 7.40
C GLU A 152 -6.75 -6.69 6.48
N VAL A 153 -7.69 -7.54 6.11
CA VAL A 153 -8.82 -7.21 5.25
C VAL A 153 -10.09 -7.71 5.91
N THR A 154 -11.02 -6.80 6.16
CA THR A 154 -12.35 -7.13 6.67
C THR A 154 -13.36 -7.05 5.53
N PHE A 155 -14.31 -7.98 5.49
CA PHE A 155 -15.28 -8.11 4.40
C PHE A 155 -16.68 -7.64 4.79
N GLN A 156 -17.39 -7.13 3.80
CA GLN A 156 -18.83 -6.94 3.85
C GLN A 156 -19.57 -8.27 3.64
N SER A 157 -20.88 -8.29 3.90
CA SER A 157 -21.72 -9.47 3.67
C SER A 157 -21.80 -9.88 2.19
N ASP A 158 -21.63 -8.94 1.26
CA ASP A 158 -21.57 -9.21 -0.18
C ASP A 158 -20.22 -9.76 -0.66
N GLY A 159 -19.24 -9.84 0.25
CA GLY A 159 -17.90 -10.38 0.00
C GLY A 159 -16.90 -9.41 -0.61
N THR A 160 -17.24 -8.14 -0.75
CA THR A 160 -16.29 -7.05 -1.03
C THR A 160 -15.59 -6.58 0.25
N ILE A 161 -14.55 -5.77 0.12
CA ILE A 161 -13.82 -5.22 1.27
C ILE A 161 -14.67 -4.16 1.99
N HIS A 162 -14.80 -4.30 3.30
CA HIS A 162 -15.35 -3.30 4.20
C HIS A 162 -14.28 -2.26 4.56
N HIS A 163 -13.15 -2.72 5.09
CA HIS A 163 -11.96 -1.90 5.28
C HIS A 163 -10.68 -2.74 5.15
N LEU A 164 -9.57 -2.08 4.89
CA LEU A 164 -8.23 -2.66 4.80
C LEU A 164 -7.31 -1.98 5.81
N VAL A 165 -6.52 -2.75 6.55
CA VAL A 165 -5.55 -2.24 7.51
C VAL A 165 -4.15 -2.64 7.09
N VAL A 166 -3.26 -1.66 6.93
CA VAL A 166 -1.83 -1.88 6.74
C VAL A 166 -1.13 -1.63 8.07
N THR A 167 -0.36 -2.60 8.55
CA THR A 167 0.37 -2.54 9.82
C THR A 167 1.78 -3.14 9.67
N ARG A 168 2.58 -3.07 10.73
CA ARG A 168 3.92 -3.70 10.71
C ARG A 168 3.74 -5.23 10.64
N PRO A 169 4.60 -5.95 9.91
CA PRO A 169 4.59 -7.41 9.91
C PRO A 169 4.61 -7.98 11.33
N HIS A 170 3.94 -9.12 11.50
CA HIS A 170 3.81 -9.83 12.77
C HIS A 170 4.97 -10.77 13.05
#